data_AF-A0A1X1QJZ3-F1
#
_entry.id   AF-A0A1X1QJZ3-F1
#
_cell.length_a   1.000
_cell.length_b   1.000
_cell.length_c   1.000
_cell.angle_alpha   90.00
_cell.angle_beta   90.00
_cell.angle_gamma   90.00
#
_symmetry.space_group_name_H-M   'P 1'
#
loop_
_entity.id
_entity.type
_entity.pdbx_description
1 polymer ?
#
loop_
_entity_poly.entity_id
_entity_poly.type
_entity_poly.pdbx_seq_one_letter_code
_entity_poly.pdbx_strand_id
1 'polypeptide(L)' 'MDFDSFGLWAMFAFWGSAVGGIFLAVQWASKRSKKSPAPRDIIIQSLKKRLDDGEISREEYERRCKDL' A
#
# COMPACT_ATOMS: atom_id res chain seq x y z
N MET A 1 -22.06 31.41 27.03
CA MET A 1 -21.71 30.00 26.80
C MET A 1 -20.97 29.53 28.03
N ASP A 2 -21.50 28.52 28.70
CA ASP A 2 -20.96 28.04 29.97
C ASP A 2 -19.62 27.33 29.74
N PHE A 3 -18.61 27.68 30.54
CA PHE A 3 -17.25 27.13 30.43
C PHE A 3 -17.24 25.59 30.55
N ASP A 4 -18.17 25.02 31.30
CA ASP A 4 -18.34 23.57 31.44
C ASP A 4 -18.77 22.89 30.12
N SER A 5 -19.63 23.55 29.34
CA SER A 5 -20.07 23.05 28.04
C SER A 5 -18.95 23.09 27.01
N PHE A 6 -18.10 24.12 27.08
CA PHE A 6 -16.95 24.26 26.19
C PHE A 6 -15.89 23.18 26.45
N GLY A 7 -15.60 22.87 27.72
CA GLY A 7 -14.64 21.82 28.08
C GLY A 7 -15.02 20.44 27.56
N LEU A 8 -16.29 20.07 27.68
CA LEU A 8 -16.80 18.78 27.16
C LEU A 8 -16.70 18.70 25.63
N TRP A 9 -17.08 19.76 24.93
CA TRP A 9 -16.96 19.83 23.47
C TRP A 9 -15.51 19.80 22.99
N ALA A 10 -14.62 20.53 23.66
CA ALA A 10 -13.19 20.53 23.35
C ALA A 10 -12.58 19.13 23.55
N MET A 11 -12.99 18.41 24.59
CA MET A 11 -12.56 17.03 24.83
C MET A 11 -12.98 16.10 23.69
N PHE A 12 -14.25 16.13 23.28
CA PHE A 12 -14.74 15.30 22.16
C PHE A 12 -14.09 15.67 20.83
N ALA A 13 -13.90 16.97 20.56
CA ALA A 13 -13.24 17.43 19.35
C ALA A 13 -11.76 16.97 19.31
N PHE A 14 -11.05 17.07 20.43
CA PHE A 14 -9.67 16.62 20.55
C PHE A 14 -9.56 15.11 20.32
N TRP A 15 -10.33 14.29 21.03
CA TRP A 15 -10.27 12.84 20.89
C TRP A 15 -10.79 12.35 19.53
N GLY A 16 -11.85 12.97 19.01
CA GLY A 16 -12.35 12.69 17.66
C GLY A 16 -11.32 13.02 16.57
N SER A 17 -10.63 14.15 16.71
CA SER A 17 -9.53 14.54 15.81
C SER A 17 -8.33 13.60 15.94
N ALA A 18 -7.95 13.19 17.16
CA ALA A 18 -6.85 12.27 17.38
C ALA A 18 -7.09 10.92 16.68
N VAL A 19 -8.27 10.33 16.87
CA VAL A 19 -8.63 9.06 16.21
C VAL A 19 -8.71 9.23 14.69
N GLY A 20 -9.33 10.31 14.22
CA GLY A 20 -9.41 10.62 12.79
C GLY A 20 -8.04 10.82 12.15
N GLY A 21 -7.13 11.50 12.84
CA GLY A 21 -5.76 11.74 12.39
C GLY A 21 -4.95 10.44 12.27
N ILE A 22 -5.05 9.55 13.27
CA ILE A 22 -4.40 8.23 13.21
C ILE A 22 -4.97 7.42 12.05
N PHE A 23 -6.30 7.38 11.88
CA PHE A 23 -6.94 6.65 10.78
C PHE A 23 -6.48 7.17 9.41
N LEU A 24 -6.46 8.49 9.20
CA LEU A 24 -5.99 9.10 7.97
C LEU A 24 -4.50 8.83 7.72
N ALA A 25 -3.66 8.87 8.76
CA ALA A 25 -2.24 8.57 8.65
C ALA A 25 -2.01 7.11 8.21
N VAL A 26 -2.73 6.15 8.80
CA VAL A 26 -2.66 4.72 8.43
C VAL A 26 -3.22 4.49 7.02
N GLN A 27 -4.33 5.13 6.66
CA GLN A 27 -4.90 5.04 5.31
C GLN A 27 -3.95 5.61 4.25
N TRP A 28 -3.26 6.71 4.56
CA TRP A 28 -2.27 7.31 3.67
C TRP A 28 -1.02 6.45 3.52
N ALA A 29 -0.50 5.92 4.63
CA ALA A 29 0.65 5.01 4.62
C ALA A 29 0.35 3.72 3.82
N SER A 30 -0.82 3.13 4.03
CA SER A 30 -1.25 1.93 3.29
C SER A 30 -1.49 2.21 1.80
N LYS A 31 -2.01 3.39 1.42
CA LYS A 31 -2.07 3.81 0.00
C LYS A 31 -0.69 3.98 -0.62
N ARG A 32 0.30 4.46 0.14
CA ARG A 32 1.69 4.58 -0.34
C ARG A 32 2.32 3.21 -0.59
N SER A 33 1.98 2.20 0.21
CA SER A 33 2.42 0.82 0.01
C SER A 33 1.76 0.10 -1.18
N LYS A 34 0.68 0.63 -1.76
CA LYS A 34 -0.03 0.02 -2.91
C LYS A 34 0.43 0.52 -4.28
N LYS A 35 1.44 1.39 -4.34
CA LYS A 35 2.25 1.63 -5.56
C LYS A 35 3.56 0.89 -5.33
N SER A 36 3.92 -0.20 -5.99
CA SER A 36 3.67 -0.70 -7.34
C SER A 36 3.91 -2.23 -7.27
N PRO A 37 3.34 -3.07 -8.15
CA PRO A 37 3.98 -4.34 -8.47
C PRO A 37 5.46 -4.04 -8.73
N ALA A 38 6.39 -4.90 -8.32
CA ALA A 38 7.81 -4.66 -8.59
C ALA A 38 7.99 -4.14 -10.03
N PRO A 39 8.82 -3.11 -10.26
CA PRO A 39 8.91 -2.48 -11.57
C PRO A 39 9.15 -3.55 -12.63
N ARG A 40 8.46 -3.42 -13.77
CA ARG A 40 8.27 -4.51 -14.75
C ARG A 40 9.58 -5.16 -15.18
N ASP A 41 10.65 -4.37 -15.24
CA ASP A 41 12.04 -4.77 -15.46
C ASP A 41 12.55 -5.78 -14.40
N ILE A 42 12.28 -5.57 -13.11
CA ILE A 42 12.64 -6.48 -12.02
C ILE A 42 11.87 -7.80 -12.16
N ILE A 43 10.58 -7.74 -12.51
CA ILE A 43 9.77 -8.95 -12.70
C ILE A 43 10.30 -9.76 -13.89
N ILE A 44 10.58 -9.11 -15.02
CA ILE A 44 11.15 -9.75 -16.22
C ILE A 44 12.52 -10.33 -15.91
N GLN A 45 13.38 -9.63 -15.17
CA GLN A 45 14.69 -10.12 -14.76
C GLN A 45 14.58 -11.37 -13.87
N SER A 46 13.62 -11.39 -12.95
CA SER A 46 13.34 -12.57 -12.11
C SER A 46 12.83 -13.76 -12.93
N LEU A 47 11.96 -13.52 -13.91
CA LEU A 47 11.44 -14.56 -14.81
C LEU A 47 12.55 -15.10 -15.72
N LYS A 48 13.43 -14.24 -16.23
CA LYS A 48 14.56 -14.66 -17.07
C LYS A 48 15.54 -15.52 -16.29
N LYS A 49 15.85 -15.14 -15.04
CA LYS A 49 16.68 -15.97 -14.16
C LYS A 49 16.09 -17.37 -13.98
N ARG A 50 14.78 -17.46 -13.72
CA ARG A 50 14.09 -18.75 -13.56
C ARG A 50 14.05 -19.59 -14.85
N LEU A 51 14.04 -18.93 -16.01
CA LEU A 51 14.17 -19.60 -17.31
C LEU A 51 15.59 -20.16 -17.50
N ASP A 52 16.62 -19.39 -17.15
CA ASP A 52 18.03 -19.80 -17.23
C ASP A 52 18.35 -20.92 -16.21
N ASP A 53 17.72 -20.88 -15.03
CA ASP A 53 17.80 -21.92 -14.00
C ASP A 53 16.97 -23.19 -14.36
N GLY A 54 16.17 -23.13 -15.43
CA GLY A 54 15.34 -24.24 -15.90
C GLY A 54 14.09 -24.51 -15.05
N GLU A 55 13.73 -23.61 -14.13
CA GLU A 55 12.53 -23.73 -13.30
C GLU A 55 11.23 -23.53 -14.08
N ILE A 56 11.28 -22.78 -15.18
CA ILE A 56 10.13 -22.49 -16.04
C ILE A 56 10.47 -22.74 -17.51
N SER A 57 9.47 -23.11 -18.30
CA SER A 57 9.64 -23.28 -19.73
C SER A 57 9.63 -21.94 -20.47
N ARG A 58 10.14 -21.94 -21.71
CA ARG A 58 10.17 -20.73 -22.56
C ARG A 58 8.76 -20.22 -22.88
N GLU A 59 7.80 -21.13 -23.03
CA GLU A 59 6.39 -20.83 -23.28
C GLU A 59 5.74 -20.18 -22.06
N GLU A 60 6.07 -20.66 -20.85
CA GLU A 60 5.57 -20.09 -19.61
C GLU A 60 6.17 -18.70 -19.35
N TYR A 61 7.46 -18.51 -19.64
CA TYR A 61 8.13 -17.22 -19.60
C TYR A 61 7.44 -16.19 -20.54
N GLU A 62 7.17 -16.57 -21.78
CA GLU A 62 6.51 -15.70 -22.76
C GLU A 62 5.07 -15.37 -22.37
N ARG A 63 4.32 -16.33 -21.78
CA ARG A 63 2.96 -16.09 -21.29
C ARG A 63 2.96 -15.07 -20.14
N ARG A 64 3.84 -15.25 -19.15
CA ARG A 64 3.93 -14.33 -18.00
C ARG A 64 4.45 -12.94 -18.40
N CYS A 65 5.33 -12.85 -19.39
CA CYS A 65 5.76 -11.55 -19.95
C CYS A 65 4.65 -10.80 -20.70
N LYS A 66 3.64 -11.51 -21.24
CA LYS A 66 2.48 -10.90 -21.93
C LYS A 66 1.40 -10.42 -20.96
N ASP A 67 1.26 -11.10 -19.83
CA ASP A 67 0.30 -10.74 -18.76
C ASP A 67 0.80 -9.57 -17.86
N LEU A 68 2.08 -9.17 -18.00
CA LEU A 68 2.74 -8.08 -17.28
C LEU A 68 2.70 -6.75 -18.04
#